data_AF-A0A0A0EDC6-F1
#
_entry.id   AF-A0A0A0EDC6-F1
#
_cell.length_a   1.000
_cell.length_b   1.000
_cell.length_c   1.000
_cell.angle_alpha   90.00
_cell.angle_beta   90.00
_cell.angle_gamma   90.00
#
_symmetry.space_group_name_H-M   'P 1'
#
loop_
_entity.id
_entity.type
_entity.pdbx_description
1 polymer ?
#
loop_
_entity_poly.entity_id
_entity_poly.type
_entity_poly.pdbx_seq_one_letter_code
_entity_poly.pdbx_strand_id
1 'polypeptide(L)'
;MGRFNSHRHGGHDHGHHGHDHGHGHGRFDFFGFFDSLLARLFPVRVDDGVFDFVLDSDYTIDFKNNFVQIKVDGGRTTNLSLAKWEANSVDAADLDKLTFKDGVPASLNISGVGFVGADVSGTGGAETGTNIDDFLTEQLALTDAGSLAEALTIDGSQAGTFAVLWEFLDDGYVEEGYFASVNENFVRLGIAYAEYLEDGGAPLTEMIGKFAPDGPDADLTPERLQSLHDNLLGNLGEAPINSRFASDPATGAELISLIEAIDPDLLDRPYYSGNDNSEAAYDAVRAYDFDKGYARTDFIDTFFGAVDDRATNGGAGVEMIFGDGNSTDGYAITRHEGAGVELALKAKLRGVGDLDPSDVTYNADGTATFRVEADPASADRMEWNIDWAATVTEAGDDDSFVFKFLADVDGSAAEDFIDLTATGSEYTSNGDLQNSWNYGFFPDTDFDTTAAEGLYTVRLEAYDDGALIATQDIYLEVL
;
A
#
# COMPACT_ATOMS: atom_id res chain seq x y z
N MET A 1 56.60 3.33 -31.34
CA MET A 1 57.75 2.40 -31.51
C MET A 1 57.20 1.00 -31.31
N GLY A 2 56.82 0.27 -32.37
CA GLY A 2 57.71 -0.51 -33.26
C GLY A 2 57.49 -2.00 -32.93
N ARG A 3 56.50 -2.67 -33.52
CA ARG A 3 56.51 -3.41 -34.81
C ARG A 3 57.15 -4.82 -34.76
N PHE A 4 56.32 -5.81 -35.09
CA PHE A 4 56.49 -6.90 -36.06
C PHE A 4 57.67 -7.90 -35.96
N ASN A 5 57.31 -9.17 -35.71
CA ASN A 5 57.20 -10.28 -36.66
C ASN A 5 58.47 -10.91 -37.33
N SER A 6 58.26 -12.14 -37.82
CA SER A 6 59.07 -12.99 -38.73
C SER A 6 60.13 -13.91 -38.08
N HIS A 7 59.91 -15.23 -38.06
CA HIS A 7 60.12 -16.24 -39.13
C HIS A 7 61.59 -16.51 -39.49
N ARG A 8 62.05 -17.77 -39.32
CA ARG A 8 62.43 -18.67 -40.44
C ARG A 8 63.09 -19.99 -40.00
N HIS A 9 62.64 -21.05 -40.71
CA HIS A 9 63.34 -22.23 -41.26
C HIS A 9 64.26 -23.06 -40.33
N GLY A 10 64.26 -24.40 -40.37
CA GLY A 10 63.70 -25.39 -41.29
C GLY A 10 64.61 -26.64 -41.25
N GLY A 11 64.10 -27.81 -41.63
CA GLY A 11 64.94 -28.96 -42.00
C GLY A 11 64.60 -30.32 -41.38
N HIS A 12 63.76 -31.08 -42.09
CA HIS A 12 63.93 -32.48 -42.53
C HIS A 12 64.76 -33.49 -41.68
N ASP A 13 64.07 -34.55 -41.21
CA ASP A 13 64.04 -35.93 -41.75
C ASP A 13 64.32 -37.12 -40.80
N HIS A 14 63.60 -38.20 -41.11
CA HIS A 14 63.81 -39.64 -40.82
C HIS A 14 63.51 -40.24 -39.42
N GLY A 15 62.31 -40.83 -39.33
CA GLY A 15 62.10 -42.29 -39.28
C GLY A 15 62.49 -43.08 -38.02
N HIS A 16 61.52 -43.72 -37.36
CA HIS A 16 61.49 -45.18 -37.18
C HIS A 16 60.18 -45.68 -36.54
N HIS A 17 59.72 -46.82 -37.05
CA HIS A 17 58.66 -47.66 -36.50
C HIS A 17 58.91 -48.11 -35.06
N GLY A 18 57.85 -48.17 -34.27
CA GLY A 18 57.77 -48.93 -33.02
C GLY A 18 56.32 -49.05 -32.58
N HIS A 19 55.71 -50.22 -32.80
CA HIS A 19 54.47 -50.63 -32.17
C HIS A 19 54.65 -50.67 -30.65
N ASP A 20 53.71 -50.13 -29.88
CA ASP A 20 53.34 -50.77 -28.62
C ASP A 20 51.87 -50.53 -28.26
N HIS A 21 51.22 -51.59 -27.82
CA HIS A 21 49.82 -51.64 -27.42
C HIS A 21 49.69 -51.14 -25.98
N GLY A 22 48.85 -50.13 -25.75
CA GLY A 22 48.50 -49.67 -24.40
C GLY A 22 47.02 -49.33 -24.32
N HIS A 23 46.22 -50.28 -23.83
CA HIS A 23 44.85 -50.03 -23.36
C HIS A 23 44.87 -48.99 -22.22
N GLY A 24 44.18 -47.88 -22.42
CA GLY A 24 43.91 -46.87 -21.39
C GLY A 24 42.46 -46.42 -21.54
N HIS A 25 41.63 -46.91 -20.64
CA HIS A 25 40.18 -46.81 -20.65
C HIS A 25 39.68 -45.36 -20.82
N GLY A 26 38.91 -45.12 -21.88
CA GLY A 26 37.93 -44.05 -21.90
C GLY A 26 36.96 -44.30 -20.75
N ARG A 27 37.05 -43.46 -19.71
CA ARG A 27 36.02 -43.37 -18.68
C ARG A 27 34.81 -42.79 -19.38
N PHE A 28 33.95 -43.67 -19.92
CA PHE A 28 32.60 -43.30 -20.30
C PHE A 28 31.95 -42.72 -19.05
N ASP A 29 31.52 -41.46 -19.13
CA ASP A 29 30.65 -40.83 -18.12
C ASP A 29 29.30 -41.55 -18.15
N PHE A 30 29.28 -42.71 -17.49
CA PHE A 30 28.10 -43.56 -17.34
C PHE A 30 27.01 -42.81 -16.56
N PHE A 31 27.39 -41.86 -15.69
CA PHE A 31 26.46 -41.07 -14.91
C PHE A 31 25.70 -40.03 -15.75
N GLY A 32 26.37 -39.25 -16.61
CA GLY A 32 25.69 -38.27 -17.47
C GLY A 32 24.79 -38.91 -18.54
N PHE A 33 25.17 -40.10 -19.04
CA PHE A 33 24.32 -40.82 -20.00
C PHE A 33 23.04 -41.36 -19.35
N PHE A 34 23.11 -41.90 -18.13
CA PHE A 34 21.93 -42.38 -17.41
C PHE A 34 21.01 -41.25 -16.97
N ASP A 35 21.54 -40.10 -16.56
CA ASP A 35 20.73 -38.93 -16.23
C ASP A 35 19.97 -38.40 -17.44
N SER A 36 20.63 -38.25 -18.60
CA SER A 36 19.95 -37.81 -19.82
C SER A 36 18.90 -38.80 -20.33
N LEU A 37 19.10 -40.11 -20.08
CA LEU A 37 18.14 -41.15 -20.43
C LEU A 37 16.93 -41.13 -19.49
N LEU A 38 17.16 -40.96 -18.18
CA LEU A 38 16.11 -40.86 -17.17
C LEU A 38 15.30 -39.57 -17.34
N ALA A 39 15.92 -38.44 -17.65
CA ALA A 39 15.25 -37.19 -17.97
C ALA A 39 14.36 -37.32 -19.23
N ARG A 40 14.80 -38.07 -20.25
CA ARG A 40 13.95 -38.39 -21.42
C ARG A 40 12.80 -39.35 -21.12
N LEU A 41 12.91 -40.15 -20.06
CA LEU A 41 11.87 -41.09 -19.62
C LEU A 41 10.86 -40.42 -18.69
N PHE A 42 11.29 -39.44 -17.91
CA PHE A 42 10.51 -38.68 -16.94
C PHE A 42 10.83 -37.18 -17.09
N PRO A 43 10.30 -36.52 -18.14
CA PRO A 43 10.65 -35.14 -18.48
C PRO A 43 10.06 -34.12 -17.49
N VAL A 44 9.10 -34.56 -16.68
CA VAL A 44 8.49 -33.75 -15.61
C VAL A 44 8.50 -34.57 -14.33
N ARG A 45 8.91 -33.93 -13.24
CA ARG A 45 8.80 -34.43 -11.86
C ARG A 45 7.86 -33.51 -11.08
N VAL A 46 7.38 -34.03 -9.95
CA VAL A 46 6.64 -33.22 -8.99
C VAL A 46 7.35 -33.39 -7.66
N ASP A 47 7.95 -32.31 -7.18
CA ASP A 47 8.62 -32.24 -5.88
C ASP A 47 7.88 -31.21 -5.02
N ASP A 48 7.37 -31.64 -3.87
CA ASP A 48 6.54 -30.84 -2.95
C ASP A 48 5.36 -30.08 -3.62
N GLY A 49 4.80 -30.66 -4.68
CA GLY A 49 3.67 -30.08 -5.41
C GLY A 49 4.06 -29.03 -6.46
N VAL A 50 5.34 -28.82 -6.72
CA VAL A 50 5.85 -27.97 -7.81
C VAL A 50 6.27 -28.84 -8.98
N PHE A 51 5.96 -28.41 -10.21
CA PHE A 51 6.50 -29.08 -11.39
C PHE A 51 7.99 -28.78 -11.54
N ASP A 52 8.79 -29.83 -11.68
CA ASP A 52 10.20 -29.74 -12.07
C ASP A 52 10.34 -30.23 -13.51
N PHE A 53 10.63 -29.29 -14.42
CA PHE A 53 10.78 -29.52 -15.85
C PHE A 53 12.25 -29.87 -16.17
N VAL A 54 12.54 -31.17 -16.19
CA VAL A 54 13.91 -31.70 -16.21
C VAL A 54 14.59 -31.55 -17.58
N LEU A 55 13.81 -31.35 -18.64
CA LEU A 55 14.34 -31.08 -19.99
C LEU A 55 14.18 -29.59 -20.34
N ASP A 56 15.23 -29.04 -20.93
CA ASP A 56 15.18 -27.75 -21.63
C ASP A 56 14.44 -27.94 -22.97
N SER A 57 13.13 -27.75 -22.96
CA SER A 57 12.20 -27.98 -24.09
C SER A 57 10.86 -27.30 -23.80
N ASP A 58 10.06 -27.10 -24.83
CA ASP A 58 8.69 -26.61 -24.68
C ASP A 58 7.75 -27.72 -24.19
N TYR A 59 6.82 -27.36 -23.31
CA TYR A 59 5.81 -28.24 -22.73
C TYR A 59 4.41 -27.69 -22.98
N THR A 60 3.53 -28.51 -23.53
CA THR A 60 2.10 -28.23 -23.55
C THR A 60 1.42 -28.87 -22.34
N ILE A 61 0.74 -28.06 -21.54
CA ILE A 61 -0.08 -28.50 -20.40
C ILE A 61 -1.56 -28.52 -20.82
N ASP A 62 -2.22 -29.64 -20.58
CA ASP A 62 -3.63 -29.87 -20.90
C ASP A 62 -4.35 -30.48 -19.68
N PHE A 63 -5.25 -29.69 -19.09
CA PHE A 63 -6.02 -30.09 -17.91
C PHE A 63 -7.21 -30.96 -18.29
N LYS A 64 -7.29 -32.15 -17.70
CA LYS A 64 -8.44 -33.06 -17.82
C LYS A 64 -9.08 -33.26 -16.45
N ASN A 65 -10.35 -33.67 -16.44
CA ASN A 65 -11.16 -33.80 -15.22
C ASN A 65 -10.48 -34.56 -14.06
N ASN A 66 -9.56 -35.49 -14.33
CA ASN A 66 -8.90 -36.30 -13.29
C ASN A 66 -7.36 -36.25 -13.33
N PHE A 67 -6.76 -35.59 -14.33
CA PHE A 67 -5.32 -35.58 -14.51
C PHE A 67 -4.87 -34.38 -15.35
N VAL A 68 -3.63 -33.95 -15.14
CA VAL A 68 -2.91 -33.03 -16.00
C VAL A 68 -2.10 -33.82 -16.99
N GLN A 69 -2.24 -33.50 -18.27
CA GLN A 69 -1.45 -34.07 -19.35
C GLN A 69 -0.38 -33.08 -19.78
N ILE A 70 0.89 -33.46 -19.63
CA ILE A 70 2.03 -32.64 -20.01
C ILE A 70 2.73 -33.29 -21.21
N LYS A 71 2.90 -32.54 -22.29
CA LYS A 71 3.54 -33.00 -23.53
C LYS A 71 4.78 -32.19 -23.77
N VAL A 72 5.94 -32.82 -23.70
CA VAL A 72 7.20 -32.20 -24.14
C VAL A 72 7.31 -32.27 -25.66
N ASP A 73 7.73 -31.20 -26.32
CA ASP A 73 7.88 -31.18 -27.78
C ASP A 73 8.83 -32.28 -28.27
N GLY A 74 8.44 -32.96 -29.34
CA GLY A 74 9.17 -34.11 -29.90
C GLY A 74 9.31 -35.32 -28.97
N GLY A 75 8.70 -35.32 -27.77
CA GLY A 75 8.89 -36.35 -26.75
C GLY A 75 7.60 -37.01 -26.25
N ARG A 76 7.68 -37.61 -25.05
CA ARG A 76 6.59 -38.42 -24.48
C ARG A 76 5.60 -37.58 -23.68
N THR A 77 4.37 -38.05 -23.62
CA THR A 77 3.31 -37.49 -22.78
C THR A 77 3.38 -38.04 -21.36
N THR A 78 3.35 -37.16 -20.36
CA THR A 78 3.23 -37.49 -18.94
C THR A 78 1.81 -37.18 -18.49
N ASN A 79 1.14 -38.10 -17.79
CA ASN A 79 -0.15 -37.83 -17.16
C ASN A 79 0.01 -37.90 -15.64
N LEU A 80 -0.37 -36.84 -14.93
CA LEU A 80 -0.26 -36.72 -13.48
C LEU A 80 -1.67 -36.55 -12.91
N SER A 81 -2.05 -37.31 -11.89
CA SER A 81 -3.35 -37.08 -11.23
C SER A 81 -3.38 -35.70 -10.59
N LEU A 82 -4.51 -34.99 -10.67
CA LEU A 82 -4.66 -33.68 -10.03
C LEU A 82 -4.35 -33.72 -8.52
N ALA A 83 -4.73 -34.80 -7.84
CA ALA A 83 -4.41 -35.04 -6.42
C ALA A 83 -2.91 -35.18 -6.08
N LYS A 84 -2.02 -35.23 -7.08
CA LYS A 84 -0.56 -35.23 -6.85
C LYS A 84 0.06 -33.85 -7.02
N TRP A 85 -0.67 -32.92 -7.61
CA TRP A 85 -0.25 -31.55 -7.82
C TRP A 85 -1.05 -30.65 -6.88
N GLU A 86 -0.92 -30.90 -5.57
CA GLU A 86 -1.72 -30.24 -4.55
C GLU A 86 -1.42 -28.74 -4.44
N ALA A 87 -0.22 -28.29 -4.82
CA ALA A 87 0.16 -26.88 -4.73
C ALA A 87 -0.26 -26.03 -5.93
N ASN A 88 -0.68 -26.65 -7.05
CA ASN A 88 -0.98 -25.97 -8.32
C ASN A 88 0.03 -24.87 -8.70
N SER A 89 1.31 -25.05 -8.37
CA SER A 89 2.33 -23.99 -8.46
C SER A 89 3.32 -24.22 -9.58
N VAL A 90 3.71 -23.14 -10.25
CA VAL A 90 4.76 -23.06 -11.27
C VAL A 90 5.71 -21.92 -10.92
N ASP A 91 7.01 -22.11 -11.15
CA ASP A 91 8.00 -21.03 -11.01
C ASP A 91 7.97 -20.11 -12.24
N ALA A 92 8.02 -18.80 -12.02
CA ALA A 92 8.05 -17.79 -13.08
C ALA A 92 9.17 -18.05 -14.10
N ALA A 93 10.32 -18.60 -13.66
CA ALA A 93 11.45 -18.92 -14.52
C ALA A 93 11.22 -20.09 -15.48
N ASP A 94 10.11 -20.81 -15.35
CA ASP A 94 9.71 -21.90 -16.25
C ASP A 94 8.55 -21.52 -17.17
N LEU A 95 7.88 -20.38 -16.99
CA LEU A 95 6.68 -20.01 -17.75
C LEU A 95 6.94 -19.93 -19.27
N ASP A 96 8.12 -19.49 -19.69
CA ASP A 96 8.52 -19.40 -21.10
C ASP A 96 8.53 -20.77 -21.81
N LYS A 97 8.61 -21.86 -21.05
CA LYS A 97 8.57 -23.23 -21.56
C LYS A 97 7.16 -23.81 -21.58
N LEU A 98 6.15 -23.12 -21.03
CA LEU A 98 4.82 -23.69 -20.81
C LEU A 98 3.77 -23.07 -21.70
N THR A 99 3.06 -23.91 -22.46
CA THR A 99 1.85 -23.52 -23.17
C THR A 99 0.63 -24.20 -22.55
N PHE A 100 -0.33 -23.41 -22.10
CA PHE A 100 -1.61 -23.90 -21.56
C PHE A 100 -2.65 -24.01 -22.69
N LYS A 101 -2.97 -25.24 -23.10
CA LYS A 101 -3.72 -25.47 -24.34
C LYS A 101 -5.12 -24.85 -24.36
N ASP A 102 -5.81 -24.91 -23.22
CA ASP A 102 -7.19 -24.46 -23.06
C ASP A 102 -7.25 -23.26 -22.07
N GLY A 103 -6.14 -22.52 -21.93
CA GLY A 103 -5.94 -21.48 -20.92
C GLY A 103 -5.46 -22.03 -19.57
N VAL A 104 -5.06 -21.13 -18.67
CA VAL A 104 -4.72 -21.47 -17.28
C VAL A 104 -5.89 -22.17 -16.57
N PRO A 105 -5.61 -23.13 -15.67
CA PRO A 105 -6.66 -23.76 -14.88
C PRO A 105 -7.21 -22.78 -13.83
N ALA A 106 -8.36 -23.12 -13.26
CA ALA A 106 -8.80 -22.49 -12.02
C ALA A 106 -7.77 -22.77 -10.91
N SER A 107 -7.26 -21.71 -10.29
CA SER A 107 -6.34 -21.73 -9.14
C SER A 107 -4.92 -22.22 -9.46
N LEU A 108 -4.23 -21.55 -10.39
CA LEU A 108 -2.78 -21.68 -10.62
C LEU A 108 -2.01 -20.67 -9.76
N ASN A 109 -1.00 -21.12 -9.04
CA ASN A 109 -0.03 -20.24 -8.40
C ASN A 109 1.23 -20.06 -9.27
N ILE A 110 1.71 -18.83 -9.39
CA ILE A 110 3.00 -18.52 -10.01
C ILE A 110 3.90 -17.93 -8.94
N SER A 111 5.02 -18.59 -8.66
CA SER A 111 6.00 -18.15 -7.66
C SER A 111 7.22 -17.49 -8.31
N GLY A 112 7.85 -16.56 -7.61
CA GLY A 112 9.08 -15.90 -8.05
C GLY A 112 8.85 -14.69 -8.96
N VAL A 113 7.65 -14.11 -8.97
CA VAL A 113 7.34 -12.92 -9.79
C VAL A 113 7.79 -11.65 -9.07
N GLY A 114 7.25 -11.40 -7.87
CA GLY A 114 7.46 -10.18 -7.11
C GLY A 114 6.83 -8.94 -7.74
N PHE A 115 6.49 -7.97 -6.90
CA PHE A 115 6.01 -6.64 -7.31
C PHE A 115 6.86 -5.57 -6.61
N VAL A 116 7.21 -4.53 -7.34
CA VAL A 116 8.02 -3.40 -6.90
C VAL A 116 7.24 -2.12 -7.19
N GLY A 117 6.80 -1.42 -6.15
CA GLY A 117 6.04 -0.17 -6.29
C GLY A 117 6.80 0.93 -7.04
N ALA A 118 6.06 1.85 -7.65
CA ALA A 118 6.62 2.93 -8.47
C ALA A 118 7.50 3.92 -7.67
N ASP A 119 7.25 4.02 -6.37
CA ASP A 119 8.02 4.82 -5.40
C ASP A 119 9.41 4.24 -5.13
N VAL A 120 9.61 2.93 -5.34
CA VAL A 120 10.86 2.22 -5.07
C VAL A 120 11.56 1.69 -6.33
N SER A 121 10.84 1.52 -7.44
CA SER A 121 11.39 0.94 -8.69
C SER A 121 12.51 1.78 -9.31
N GLY A 122 12.42 3.11 -9.18
CA GLY A 122 13.31 4.06 -9.84
C GLY A 122 13.09 4.22 -11.35
N THR A 123 12.04 3.62 -11.92
CA THR A 123 11.70 3.71 -13.36
C THR A 123 10.61 4.75 -13.65
N GLY A 124 9.91 5.22 -12.62
CA GLY A 124 8.74 6.11 -12.75
C GLY A 124 7.41 5.37 -12.93
N GLY A 125 7.43 4.03 -12.95
CA GLY A 125 6.27 3.14 -12.92
C GLY A 125 6.52 1.98 -11.95
N ALA A 126 5.47 1.23 -11.59
CA ALA A 126 5.65 -0.02 -10.86
C ALA A 126 6.25 -1.08 -11.79
N GLU A 127 6.91 -2.09 -11.22
CA GLU A 127 7.62 -3.11 -11.99
C GLU A 127 7.43 -4.50 -11.34
N THR A 128 7.57 -5.55 -12.14
CA THR A 128 7.74 -6.93 -11.64
C THR A 128 9.20 -7.29 -11.39
N GLY A 129 9.44 -8.18 -10.41
CA GLY A 129 10.79 -8.70 -10.16
C GLY A 129 11.28 -9.68 -11.24
N THR A 130 10.35 -10.45 -11.80
CA THR A 130 10.52 -11.34 -12.94
C THR A 130 9.45 -11.03 -13.95
N ASN A 131 9.85 -10.66 -15.17
CA ASN A 131 8.93 -10.38 -16.27
C ASN A 131 8.18 -11.65 -16.68
N ILE A 132 6.85 -11.57 -16.76
CA ILE A 132 5.96 -12.66 -17.19
C ILE A 132 5.01 -12.22 -18.33
N ASP A 133 5.36 -11.17 -19.07
CA ASP A 133 4.48 -10.48 -20.00
C ASP A 133 4.08 -11.34 -21.19
N ASP A 134 5.01 -12.16 -21.69
CA ASP A 134 4.74 -13.11 -22.78
C ASP A 134 3.65 -14.10 -22.35
N PHE A 135 3.71 -14.59 -21.11
CA PHE A 135 2.71 -15.48 -20.55
C PHE A 135 1.36 -14.76 -20.39
N LEU A 136 1.33 -13.55 -19.83
CA LEU A 136 0.10 -12.78 -19.65
C LEU A 136 -0.55 -12.42 -20.99
N THR A 137 0.26 -12.07 -22.00
CA THR A 137 -0.19 -11.82 -23.38
C THR A 137 -0.91 -13.04 -23.95
N GLU A 138 -0.33 -14.24 -23.80
CA GLU A 138 -0.96 -15.48 -24.24
C GLU A 138 -2.28 -15.77 -23.52
N GLN A 139 -2.35 -15.51 -22.20
CA GLN A 139 -3.57 -15.77 -21.43
C GLN A 139 -4.68 -14.76 -21.72
N LEU A 140 -4.35 -13.47 -21.84
CA LEU A 140 -5.33 -12.41 -22.17
C LEU A 140 -5.83 -12.48 -23.62
N ALA A 141 -5.17 -13.27 -24.49
CA ALA A 141 -5.73 -13.64 -25.79
C ALA A 141 -6.85 -14.69 -25.70
N LEU A 142 -6.96 -15.40 -24.56
CA LEU A 142 -7.93 -16.48 -24.31
C LEU A 142 -9.05 -16.06 -23.36
N THR A 143 -8.79 -15.11 -22.47
CA THR A 143 -9.73 -14.63 -21.44
C THR A 143 -9.50 -13.15 -21.14
N ASP A 144 -10.26 -12.59 -20.20
CA ASP A 144 -10.10 -11.22 -19.73
C ASP A 144 -9.34 -11.15 -18.39
N ALA A 145 -8.88 -9.95 -18.02
CA ALA A 145 -8.09 -9.73 -16.82
C ALA A 145 -8.83 -10.04 -15.51
N GLY A 146 -10.15 -9.89 -15.45
CA GLY A 146 -10.94 -10.24 -14.26
C GLY A 146 -10.97 -11.76 -14.06
N SER A 147 -11.32 -12.49 -15.12
CA SER A 147 -11.30 -13.96 -15.13
C SER A 147 -9.90 -14.51 -14.86
N LEU A 148 -8.85 -13.85 -15.36
CA LEU A 148 -7.47 -14.23 -15.12
C LEU A 148 -7.05 -13.96 -13.66
N ALA A 149 -7.51 -12.85 -13.07
CA ALA A 149 -7.28 -12.56 -11.66
C ALA A 149 -7.89 -13.65 -10.76
N GLU A 150 -9.10 -14.12 -11.04
CA GLU A 150 -9.71 -15.25 -10.30
C GLU A 150 -8.95 -16.57 -10.46
N ALA A 151 -8.35 -16.79 -11.62
CA ALA A 151 -7.64 -18.03 -11.93
C ALA A 151 -6.24 -18.11 -11.31
N LEU A 152 -5.61 -16.95 -11.03
CA LEU A 152 -4.21 -16.87 -10.63
C LEU A 152 -4.01 -16.43 -9.18
N THR A 153 -2.97 -16.98 -8.56
CA THR A 153 -2.32 -16.41 -7.39
C THR A 153 -0.86 -16.14 -7.73
N ILE A 154 -0.36 -14.95 -7.40
CA ILE A 154 1.05 -14.60 -7.60
C ILE A 154 1.74 -14.59 -6.25
N ASP A 155 2.82 -15.36 -6.12
CA ASP A 155 3.56 -15.54 -4.87
C ASP A 155 2.65 -15.96 -3.68
N GLY A 156 1.59 -16.72 -3.98
CA GLY A 156 0.58 -17.15 -3.02
C GLY A 156 -0.42 -16.06 -2.61
N SER A 157 -0.45 -14.93 -3.32
CA SER A 157 -1.23 -13.75 -2.96
C SER A 157 -2.17 -13.32 -4.08
N GLN A 158 -3.47 -13.22 -3.76
CA GLN A 158 -4.48 -12.63 -4.65
C GLN A 158 -4.22 -11.12 -4.87
N ALA A 159 -3.79 -10.42 -3.82
CA ALA A 159 -3.36 -9.02 -3.88
C ALA A 159 -2.18 -8.84 -4.86
N GLY A 160 -1.22 -9.77 -4.82
CA GLY A 160 -0.10 -9.80 -5.76
C GLY A 160 -0.56 -10.01 -7.20
N THR A 161 -1.58 -10.85 -7.43
CA THR A 161 -2.17 -11.05 -8.76
C THR A 161 -2.71 -9.76 -9.34
N PHE A 162 -3.51 -9.00 -8.58
CA PHE A 162 -4.04 -7.72 -9.04
C PHE A 162 -2.93 -6.73 -9.38
N ALA A 163 -1.87 -6.68 -8.58
CA ALA A 163 -0.75 -5.78 -8.80
C ALA A 163 0.04 -6.10 -10.08
N VAL A 164 0.33 -7.38 -10.32
CA VAL A 164 1.05 -7.83 -11.52
C VAL A 164 0.20 -7.69 -12.79
N LEU A 165 -1.09 -8.02 -12.74
CA LEU A 165 -1.98 -7.80 -13.88
C LEU A 165 -2.17 -6.31 -14.18
N TRP A 166 -2.22 -5.47 -13.15
CA TRP A 166 -2.29 -4.03 -13.34
C TRP A 166 -1.03 -3.49 -14.01
N GLU A 167 0.16 -3.89 -13.56
CA GLU A 167 1.44 -3.44 -14.12
C GLU A 167 1.58 -3.84 -15.59
N PHE A 168 1.26 -5.09 -15.93
CA PHE A 168 1.24 -5.55 -17.33
C PHE A 168 0.31 -4.70 -18.22
N LEU A 169 -0.90 -4.39 -17.73
CA LEU A 169 -1.86 -3.55 -18.47
C LEU A 169 -1.38 -2.10 -18.58
N ASP A 170 -0.68 -1.60 -17.57
CA ASP A 170 -0.14 -0.24 -17.51
C ASP A 170 1.03 -0.05 -18.48
N ASP A 171 1.91 -1.05 -18.61
CA ASP A 171 2.98 -1.05 -19.60
C ASP A 171 2.43 -1.06 -21.03
N GLY A 172 1.46 -1.93 -21.31
CA GLY A 172 0.78 -1.96 -22.61
C GLY A 172 0.11 -0.62 -22.94
N TYR A 173 -0.38 0.09 -21.93
CA TYR A 173 -0.95 1.42 -22.07
C TYR A 173 0.10 2.50 -22.41
N VAL A 174 1.32 2.41 -21.86
CA VAL A 174 2.44 3.31 -22.19
C VAL A 174 2.94 3.07 -23.62
N GLU A 175 3.02 1.81 -24.05
CA GLU A 175 3.57 1.43 -25.36
C GLU A 175 2.62 1.70 -26.53
N GLU A 176 1.34 1.32 -26.39
CA GLU A 176 0.37 1.33 -27.49
C GLU A 176 -0.70 2.44 -27.37
N GLY A 177 -0.79 3.09 -26.20
CA GLY A 177 -1.77 4.13 -25.89
C GLY A 177 -3.17 3.58 -25.57
N TYR A 178 -4.16 4.46 -25.50
CA TYR A 178 -5.56 4.06 -25.28
C TYR A 178 -6.11 3.24 -26.45
N PHE A 179 -6.30 1.94 -26.28
CA PHE A 179 -7.12 1.12 -27.17
C PHE A 179 -8.15 0.28 -26.40
N ALA A 180 -9.23 -0.07 -27.09
CA ALA A 180 -10.46 -0.55 -26.46
C ALA A 180 -10.25 -1.79 -25.56
N SER A 181 -9.40 -2.73 -25.96
CA SER A 181 -9.18 -3.96 -25.18
C SER A 181 -8.37 -3.72 -23.91
N VAL A 182 -7.44 -2.76 -23.85
CA VAL A 182 -6.73 -2.43 -22.60
C VAL A 182 -7.69 -1.73 -21.63
N ASN A 183 -8.51 -0.78 -22.11
CA ASN A 183 -9.54 -0.15 -21.28
C ASN A 183 -10.52 -1.17 -20.70
N GLU A 184 -10.98 -2.12 -21.52
CA GLU A 184 -11.89 -3.17 -21.05
C GLU A 184 -11.24 -4.05 -19.99
N ASN A 185 -9.98 -4.47 -20.20
CA ASN A 185 -9.27 -5.28 -19.22
C ASN A 185 -9.00 -4.52 -17.91
N PHE A 186 -8.70 -3.22 -17.93
CA PHE A 186 -8.59 -2.43 -16.69
C PHE A 186 -9.90 -2.38 -15.91
N VAL A 187 -11.03 -2.22 -16.59
CA VAL A 187 -12.34 -2.22 -15.90
C VAL A 187 -12.66 -3.62 -15.37
N ARG A 188 -12.43 -4.69 -16.15
CA ARG A 188 -12.65 -6.07 -15.70
C ARG A 188 -11.74 -6.46 -14.52
N LEU A 189 -10.50 -6.00 -14.50
CA LEU A 189 -9.59 -6.16 -13.36
C LEU A 189 -10.09 -5.40 -12.13
N GLY A 190 -10.59 -4.17 -12.31
CA GLY A 190 -11.19 -3.39 -11.23
C GLY A 190 -12.47 -4.03 -10.66
N ILE A 191 -13.32 -4.62 -11.51
CA ILE A 191 -14.51 -5.38 -11.10
C ILE A 191 -14.11 -6.57 -10.21
N ALA A 192 -13.17 -7.39 -10.66
CA ALA A 192 -12.67 -8.52 -9.87
C ALA A 192 -12.00 -8.06 -8.56
N TYR A 193 -11.36 -6.90 -8.56
CA TYR A 193 -10.78 -6.31 -7.36
C TYR A 193 -11.86 -5.82 -6.38
N ALA A 194 -12.94 -5.22 -6.86
CA ALA A 194 -14.07 -4.83 -6.02
C ALA A 194 -14.75 -6.06 -5.38
N GLU A 195 -14.96 -7.14 -6.14
CA GLU A 195 -15.45 -8.41 -5.58
C GLU A 195 -14.51 -8.98 -4.51
N TYR A 196 -13.19 -8.90 -4.75
CA TYR A 196 -12.19 -9.29 -3.75
C TYR A 196 -12.30 -8.48 -2.46
N LEU A 197 -12.59 -7.17 -2.53
CA LEU A 197 -12.81 -6.34 -1.34
C LEU A 197 -14.10 -6.70 -0.59
N GLU A 198 -15.20 -6.94 -1.31
CA GLU A 198 -16.48 -7.39 -0.72
C GLU A 198 -16.34 -8.74 0.00
N ASP A 199 -15.46 -9.61 -0.49
CA ASP A 199 -15.12 -10.89 0.15
C ASP A 199 -14.15 -10.76 1.35
N GLY A 200 -13.79 -9.53 1.74
CA GLY A 200 -12.90 -9.23 2.87
C GLY A 200 -11.41 -9.24 2.51
N GLY A 201 -11.09 -9.09 1.22
CA GLY A 201 -9.74 -8.90 0.72
C GLY A 201 -9.06 -7.64 1.26
N ALA A 202 -7.72 -7.66 1.34
CA ALA A 202 -6.95 -6.55 1.84
C ALA A 202 -6.82 -5.43 0.77
N PRO A 203 -7.18 -4.18 1.07
CA PRO A 203 -6.93 -3.06 0.17
C PRO A 203 -5.45 -2.92 -0.21
N LEU A 204 -5.18 -2.66 -1.50
CA LEU A 204 -3.84 -2.42 -2.05
C LEU A 204 -3.39 -0.96 -1.85
N THR A 205 -3.52 -0.43 -0.63
CA THR A 205 -3.15 0.96 -0.28
C THR A 205 -1.63 1.15 -0.25
N GLU A 206 -0.90 0.12 0.17
CA GLU A 206 0.57 0.13 0.29
C GLU A 206 1.30 -0.20 -1.04
N MET A 207 0.57 -0.64 -2.06
CA MET A 207 1.16 -0.92 -3.37
C MET A 207 1.03 0.32 -4.24
N ILE A 208 2.14 1.02 -4.47
CA ILE A 208 2.12 2.26 -5.26
C ILE A 208 2.23 1.94 -6.75
N GLY A 209 1.17 2.23 -7.49
CA GLY A 209 1.12 2.04 -8.95
C GLY A 209 1.72 3.22 -9.72
N LYS A 210 1.46 4.45 -9.27
CA LYS A 210 1.92 5.67 -9.94
C LYS A 210 2.65 6.57 -8.97
N PHE A 211 3.85 6.97 -9.34
CA PHE A 211 4.70 7.84 -8.53
C PHE A 211 5.39 8.89 -9.39
N ALA A 212 5.43 10.12 -8.91
CA ALA A 212 6.32 11.16 -9.39
C ALA A 212 7.03 11.77 -8.18
N PRO A 213 8.37 11.84 -8.19
CA PRO A 213 9.12 12.38 -7.07
C PRO A 213 8.80 13.86 -6.88
N ASP A 214 9.00 14.34 -5.66
CA ASP A 214 8.94 15.75 -5.29
C ASP A 214 9.71 16.65 -6.27
N GLY A 215 9.07 17.75 -6.62
CA GLY A 215 9.54 18.75 -7.56
C GLY A 215 10.41 19.82 -6.92
N PRO A 216 10.66 20.94 -7.64
CA PRO A 216 11.45 22.05 -7.15
C PRO A 216 10.58 23.13 -6.47
N ASP A 217 9.63 22.74 -5.63
CA ASP A 217 8.84 23.67 -4.82
C ASP A 217 9.29 23.66 -3.34
N ALA A 218 8.41 24.14 -2.45
CA ALA A 218 8.73 24.34 -1.04
C ALA A 218 8.13 23.27 -0.13
N ASP A 219 7.16 22.50 -0.62
CA ASP A 219 6.70 21.34 0.10
C ASP A 219 7.69 20.19 -0.10
N LEU A 220 7.53 19.11 0.65
CA LEU A 220 8.40 17.93 0.59
C LEU A 220 7.57 16.72 0.15
N THR A 221 6.50 16.97 -0.60
CA THR A 221 5.51 15.97 -0.97
C THR A 221 5.77 15.47 -2.38
N PRO A 222 5.61 14.16 -2.65
CA PRO A 222 5.68 13.67 -4.01
C PRO A 222 4.64 14.34 -4.91
N GLU A 223 5.05 14.77 -6.10
CA GLU A 223 4.19 15.31 -7.16
C GLU A 223 3.07 14.33 -7.56
N ARG A 224 3.32 13.03 -7.37
CA ARG A 224 2.28 12.00 -7.48
C ARG A 224 2.57 10.80 -6.58
N LEU A 225 1.56 10.34 -5.86
CA LEU A 225 1.56 9.11 -5.07
C LEU A 225 0.17 8.46 -5.15
N GLN A 226 -0.01 7.50 -6.06
CA GLN A 226 -1.28 6.80 -6.23
C GLN A 226 -1.14 5.32 -5.87
N SER A 227 -1.92 4.86 -4.91
CA SER A 227 -2.07 3.45 -4.58
C SER A 227 -2.74 2.68 -5.72
N LEU A 228 -2.51 1.37 -5.79
CA LEU A 228 -3.26 0.49 -6.70
C LEU A 228 -4.74 0.40 -6.30
N HIS A 229 -5.06 0.51 -5.02
CA HIS A 229 -6.44 0.57 -4.54
C HIS A 229 -7.20 1.72 -5.19
N ASP A 230 -6.66 2.95 -5.12
CA ASP A 230 -7.30 4.13 -5.70
C ASP A 230 -7.31 4.10 -7.23
N ASN A 231 -6.26 3.55 -7.85
CA ASN A 231 -6.20 3.45 -9.30
C ASN A 231 -7.23 2.44 -9.85
N LEU A 232 -7.29 1.23 -9.29
CA LEU A 232 -8.20 0.18 -9.73
C LEU A 232 -9.65 0.58 -9.54
N LEU A 233 -10.03 1.06 -8.35
CA LEU A 233 -11.41 1.49 -8.09
C LEU A 233 -11.76 2.78 -8.85
N GLY A 234 -10.79 3.68 -9.06
CA GLY A 234 -10.99 4.88 -9.88
C GLY A 234 -11.34 4.60 -11.35
N ASN A 235 -11.12 3.38 -11.84
CA ASN A 235 -11.52 2.96 -13.19
C ASN A 235 -13.01 2.58 -13.31
N LEU A 236 -13.70 2.38 -12.19
CA LEU A 236 -15.08 1.87 -12.15
C LEU A 236 -16.13 2.98 -12.19
N GLY A 237 -15.74 4.24 -12.02
CA GLY A 237 -16.67 5.36 -12.05
C GLY A 237 -17.41 5.49 -13.39
N GLU A 238 -18.65 5.96 -13.35
CA GLU A 238 -19.49 6.13 -14.55
C GLU A 238 -18.82 7.09 -15.57
N ALA A 239 -18.20 8.18 -15.10
CA ALA A 239 -17.54 9.15 -15.96
C ALA A 239 -16.32 8.55 -16.72
N PRO A 240 -15.36 7.86 -16.07
CA PRO A 240 -14.32 7.10 -16.74
C PRO A 240 -14.84 6.10 -17.79
N ILE A 241 -15.87 5.31 -17.47
CA ILE A 241 -16.44 4.32 -18.38
C ILE A 241 -17.06 5.01 -19.60
N ASN A 242 -17.93 5.99 -19.38
CA ASN A 242 -18.57 6.74 -20.47
C ASN A 242 -17.55 7.43 -21.38
N SER A 243 -16.43 7.91 -20.82
CA SER A 243 -15.34 8.50 -21.60
C SER A 243 -14.65 7.46 -22.49
N ARG A 244 -14.26 6.31 -21.92
CA ARG A 244 -13.47 5.27 -22.60
C ARG A 244 -14.28 4.47 -23.62
N PHE A 245 -15.58 4.28 -23.39
CA PHE A 245 -16.47 3.45 -24.21
C PHE A 245 -17.50 4.27 -25.00
N ALA A 246 -17.30 5.58 -25.16
CA ALA A 246 -18.19 6.44 -25.95
C ALA A 246 -18.41 5.93 -27.40
N SER A 247 -17.38 5.31 -27.99
CA SER A 247 -17.46 4.70 -29.33
C SER A 247 -18.01 3.27 -29.34
N ASP A 248 -18.14 2.63 -28.18
CA ASP A 248 -18.71 1.29 -28.01
C ASP A 248 -19.65 1.24 -26.78
N PRO A 249 -20.83 1.87 -26.88
CA PRO A 249 -21.74 2.01 -25.74
C PRO A 249 -22.36 0.67 -25.30
N ALA A 250 -22.30 -0.37 -26.13
CA ALA A 250 -22.79 -1.69 -25.74
C ALA A 250 -21.89 -2.32 -24.67
N THR A 251 -20.58 -2.29 -24.90
CA THR A 251 -19.56 -2.74 -23.94
C THR A 251 -19.57 -1.87 -22.69
N GLY A 252 -19.67 -0.53 -22.84
CA GLY A 252 -19.81 0.36 -21.68
C GLY A 252 -21.02 0.04 -20.79
N ALA A 253 -22.18 -0.24 -21.39
CA ALA A 253 -23.38 -0.61 -20.64
C ALA A 253 -23.28 -1.99 -19.97
N GLU A 254 -22.59 -2.95 -20.61
CA GLU A 254 -22.27 -4.25 -20.00
C GLU A 254 -21.43 -4.07 -18.74
N LEU A 255 -20.33 -3.30 -18.82
CA LEU A 255 -19.43 -3.07 -17.70
C LEU A 255 -20.11 -2.33 -16.54
N ILE A 256 -20.93 -1.31 -16.81
CA ILE A 256 -21.76 -0.65 -15.80
C ILE A 256 -22.67 -1.66 -15.11
N SER A 257 -23.33 -2.54 -15.87
CA SER A 257 -24.24 -3.55 -15.28
C SER A 257 -23.50 -4.54 -14.38
N LEU A 258 -22.24 -4.85 -14.68
CA LEU A 258 -21.40 -5.71 -13.83
C LEU A 258 -21.01 -5.00 -12.53
N ILE A 259 -20.66 -3.70 -12.60
CA ILE A 259 -20.32 -2.90 -11.42
C ILE A 259 -21.54 -2.73 -10.50
N GLU A 260 -22.71 -2.40 -11.07
CA GLU A 260 -23.97 -2.30 -10.31
C GLU A 260 -24.37 -3.62 -9.63
N ALA A 261 -23.94 -4.76 -10.16
CA ALA A 261 -24.21 -6.07 -9.57
C ALA A 261 -23.36 -6.33 -8.32
N ILE A 262 -22.19 -5.69 -8.20
CA ILE A 262 -21.34 -5.70 -7.01
C ILE A 262 -21.88 -4.65 -6.03
N ASP A 263 -21.76 -3.38 -6.43
CA ASP A 263 -22.21 -2.23 -5.67
C ASP A 263 -22.44 -1.04 -6.62
N PRO A 264 -23.67 -0.54 -6.78
CA PRO A 264 -23.95 0.60 -7.65
C PRO A 264 -23.21 1.88 -7.22
N ASP A 265 -22.87 2.04 -5.94
CA ASP A 265 -22.20 3.25 -5.46
C ASP A 265 -20.75 3.33 -5.95
N LEU A 266 -20.17 2.24 -6.47
CA LEU A 266 -18.83 2.26 -7.10
C LEU A 266 -18.79 3.15 -8.35
N LEU A 267 -19.93 3.33 -9.03
CA LEU A 267 -20.05 4.24 -10.17
C LEU A 267 -19.87 5.71 -9.76
N ASP A 268 -20.14 6.03 -8.50
CA ASP A 268 -20.06 7.36 -7.91
C ASP A 268 -18.88 7.53 -6.94
N ARG A 269 -18.00 6.52 -6.81
CA ARG A 269 -16.81 6.61 -5.95
C ARG A 269 -15.97 7.82 -6.37
N PRO A 270 -15.54 8.68 -5.41
CA PRO A 270 -14.64 9.79 -5.70
C PRO A 270 -13.35 9.31 -6.39
N TYR A 271 -12.74 10.20 -7.18
CA TYR A 271 -11.53 9.89 -7.92
C TYR A 271 -10.33 10.62 -7.31
N TYR A 272 -9.35 9.86 -6.84
CA TYR A 272 -8.06 10.37 -6.42
C TYR A 272 -6.97 9.95 -7.40
N SER A 273 -6.31 10.94 -8.00
CA SER A 273 -5.29 10.73 -9.05
C SER A 273 -3.88 10.43 -8.50
N GLY A 274 -3.70 10.65 -7.20
CA GLY A 274 -2.39 10.66 -6.55
C GLY A 274 -1.63 11.96 -6.69
N ASN A 275 -2.07 12.93 -7.50
CA ASN A 275 -1.33 14.18 -7.66
C ASN A 275 -1.23 14.94 -6.33
N ASP A 276 -0.15 15.69 -6.18
CA ASP A 276 0.02 16.72 -5.16
C ASP A 276 -1.18 17.70 -5.14
N ASN A 277 -1.34 18.45 -4.04
CA ASN A 277 -2.36 19.49 -3.89
C ASN A 277 -3.80 19.01 -4.15
N SER A 278 -4.07 17.72 -3.87
CA SER A 278 -5.36 17.06 -4.10
C SER A 278 -5.95 16.47 -2.82
N GLU A 279 -5.67 17.11 -1.68
CA GLU A 279 -6.04 16.65 -0.32
C GLU A 279 -7.54 16.40 -0.21
N ALA A 280 -8.37 17.33 -0.69
CA ALA A 280 -9.82 17.16 -0.65
C ALA A 280 -10.32 15.93 -1.43
N ALA A 281 -9.67 15.58 -2.54
CA ALA A 281 -10.01 14.37 -3.29
C ALA A 281 -9.51 13.11 -2.57
N TYR A 282 -8.37 13.22 -1.87
CA TYR A 282 -7.79 12.15 -1.09
C TYR A 282 -8.64 11.82 0.15
N ASP A 283 -9.09 12.85 0.86
CA ASP A 283 -10.03 12.71 1.99
C ASP A 283 -11.37 12.10 1.51
N ALA A 284 -11.90 12.57 0.38
CA ALA A 284 -13.16 12.07 -0.16
C ALA A 284 -13.13 10.58 -0.51
N VAL A 285 -12.04 10.05 -1.08
CA VAL A 285 -11.95 8.60 -1.35
C VAL A 285 -11.86 7.78 -0.07
N ARG A 286 -11.20 8.29 0.98
CA ARG A 286 -11.10 7.58 2.26
C ARG A 286 -12.41 7.57 3.01
N ALA A 287 -13.15 8.68 3.00
CA ALA A 287 -14.49 8.72 3.56
C ALA A 287 -15.39 7.68 2.90
N TYR A 288 -15.40 7.63 1.56
CA TYR A 288 -16.12 6.61 0.81
C TYR A 288 -15.69 5.19 1.20
N ASP A 289 -14.39 4.90 1.23
CA ASP A 289 -13.90 3.53 1.51
C ASP A 289 -14.17 3.13 2.98
N PHE A 290 -14.17 4.09 3.90
CA PHE A 290 -14.56 3.88 5.29
C PHE A 290 -16.03 3.52 5.42
N ASP A 291 -16.93 4.23 4.72
CA ASP A 291 -18.36 3.92 4.67
C ASP A 291 -18.66 2.53 4.08
N LYS A 292 -17.83 2.09 3.12
CA LYS A 292 -17.90 0.74 2.55
C LYS A 292 -17.32 -0.34 3.46
N GLY A 293 -16.67 0.06 4.56
CA GLY A 293 -16.05 -0.87 5.51
C GLY A 293 -14.77 -1.51 4.97
N TYR A 294 -14.12 -0.89 3.97
CA TYR A 294 -12.84 -1.37 3.47
C TYR A 294 -11.76 -1.17 4.54
N ALA A 295 -11.08 -2.24 4.91
CA ALA A 295 -10.10 -2.26 5.98
C ALA A 295 -8.76 -1.63 5.55
N ARG A 296 -8.77 -0.33 5.26
CA ARG A 296 -7.58 0.44 4.90
C ARG A 296 -6.70 0.68 6.11
N THR A 297 -5.39 0.60 5.91
CA THR A 297 -4.37 0.87 6.94
C THR A 297 -3.96 2.34 7.02
N ASP A 298 -4.30 3.12 6.00
CA ASP A 298 -3.86 4.51 5.79
C ASP A 298 -4.98 5.53 6.09
N PHE A 299 -5.92 5.17 6.96
CA PHE A 299 -6.96 6.08 7.45
C PHE A 299 -6.46 7.09 8.48
N ILE A 300 -5.36 6.77 9.17
CA ILE A 300 -4.80 7.61 10.23
C ILE A 300 -3.55 8.29 9.68
N ASP A 301 -3.58 9.62 9.67
CA ASP A 301 -2.41 10.45 9.46
C ASP A 301 -2.01 11.15 10.76
N THR A 302 -0.70 11.38 10.93
CA THR A 302 -0.17 12.13 12.07
C THR A 302 0.85 13.14 11.60
N PHE A 303 0.71 14.40 12.02
CA PHE A 303 1.63 15.47 11.65
C PHE A 303 1.77 16.53 12.76
N PHE A 304 2.77 17.39 12.62
CA PHE A 304 2.94 18.56 13.48
C PHE A 304 2.70 19.82 12.67
N GLY A 305 1.66 20.59 13.00
CA GLY A 305 1.31 21.74 12.18
C GLY A 305 0.02 22.43 12.58
N ALA A 306 -0.66 22.93 11.56
CA ALA A 306 -1.88 23.70 11.71
C ALA A 306 -3.12 22.82 11.83
N VAL A 307 -4.03 23.21 12.73
CA VAL A 307 -5.34 22.58 12.89
C VAL A 307 -6.23 22.83 11.67
N ASP A 308 -7.25 21.99 11.50
CA ASP A 308 -8.30 22.16 10.51
C ASP A 308 -8.99 23.53 10.63
N ASP A 309 -9.35 24.13 9.49
CA ASP A 309 -9.97 25.44 9.42
C ASP A 309 -11.29 25.53 10.20
N ARG A 310 -11.99 24.41 10.39
CA ARG A 310 -13.20 24.30 11.22
C ARG A 310 -12.94 24.50 12.70
N ALA A 311 -11.69 24.34 13.16
CA ALA A 311 -11.27 24.73 14.50
C ALA A 311 -10.94 26.24 14.62
N THR A 312 -11.13 27.05 13.57
CA THR A 312 -10.74 28.48 13.55
C THR A 312 -11.92 29.43 13.38
N ASN A 313 -11.78 30.70 13.81
CA ASN A 313 -12.85 31.71 13.77
C ASN A 313 -13.10 32.25 12.35
N GLY A 314 -13.64 31.40 11.46
CA GLY A 314 -14.12 31.77 10.12
C GLY A 314 -13.21 31.44 8.95
N GLY A 315 -12.39 30.38 9.04
CA GLY A 315 -11.58 29.87 7.91
C GLY A 315 -10.55 30.86 7.36
N ALA A 316 -10.17 31.86 8.17
CA ALA A 316 -9.22 32.91 7.79
C ALA A 316 -7.87 32.81 8.55
N GLY A 317 -7.63 31.70 9.26
CA GLY A 317 -6.28 31.24 9.65
C GLY A 317 -5.44 32.18 10.50
N VAL A 318 -6.00 32.83 11.53
CA VAL A 318 -5.16 33.60 12.48
C VAL A 318 -5.38 33.22 13.93
N GLU A 319 -6.57 32.72 14.29
CA GLU A 319 -6.91 32.39 15.69
C GLU A 319 -7.88 31.21 15.77
N MET A 320 -7.69 30.37 16.79
CA MET A 320 -8.64 29.33 17.20
C MET A 320 -10.01 29.93 17.51
N ILE A 321 -11.12 29.18 17.32
CA ILE A 321 -12.48 29.62 17.73
C ILE A 321 -12.49 30.02 19.21
N PHE A 322 -11.77 29.29 20.04
CA PHE A 322 -11.64 29.56 21.47
C PHE A 322 -10.21 29.92 21.87
N GLY A 323 -10.09 31.03 22.61
CA GLY A 323 -8.85 31.56 23.13
C GLY A 323 -8.24 32.62 22.21
N ASP A 324 -8.51 33.88 22.55
CA ASP A 324 -7.96 35.07 21.91
C ASP A 324 -6.42 35.03 21.91
N GLY A 325 -5.81 35.26 20.75
CA GLY A 325 -4.35 35.25 20.55
C GLY A 325 -3.67 33.89 20.46
N ASN A 326 -4.42 32.78 20.36
CA ASN A 326 -3.83 31.46 20.15
C ASN A 326 -3.53 31.21 18.68
N SER A 327 -2.31 30.80 18.37
CA SER A 327 -1.98 30.38 17.01
C SER A 327 -2.70 29.09 16.64
N THR A 328 -2.98 28.95 15.35
CA THR A 328 -3.57 27.77 14.74
C THR A 328 -2.53 26.70 14.40
N ASP A 329 -1.25 26.94 14.67
CA ASP A 329 -0.10 26.11 14.27
C ASP A 329 0.66 25.56 15.48
N GLY A 330 1.55 24.60 15.25
CA GLY A 330 2.38 23.97 16.26
C GLY A 330 1.67 22.90 17.10
N TYR A 331 0.60 22.30 16.57
CA TYR A 331 -0.11 21.21 17.23
C TYR A 331 0.46 19.86 16.78
N ALA A 332 0.54 18.91 17.71
CA ALA A 332 0.59 17.50 17.37
C ALA A 332 -0.82 17.05 17.00
N ILE A 333 -0.97 16.50 15.79
CA ILE A 333 -2.27 16.21 15.20
C ILE A 333 -2.31 14.74 14.76
N THR A 334 -3.39 14.06 15.14
CA THR A 334 -3.84 12.80 14.56
C THR A 334 -5.14 13.07 13.82
N ARG A 335 -5.20 12.72 12.53
CA ARG A 335 -6.42 12.82 11.72
C ARG A 335 -6.85 11.43 11.24
N HIS A 336 -8.11 11.08 11.51
CA HIS A 336 -8.75 9.94 10.89
C HIS A 336 -9.52 10.43 9.65
N GLU A 337 -8.90 10.35 8.48
CA GLU A 337 -9.43 10.91 7.23
C GLU A 337 -10.64 10.15 6.69
N GLY A 338 -10.77 8.85 7.02
CA GLY A 338 -11.98 8.06 6.72
C GLY A 338 -13.22 8.55 7.49
N ALA A 339 -13.20 8.45 8.81
CA ALA A 339 -14.25 8.94 9.70
C ALA A 339 -14.39 10.47 9.76
N GLY A 340 -13.43 11.21 9.19
CA GLY A 340 -13.44 12.67 9.20
C GLY A 340 -13.25 13.31 10.58
N VAL A 341 -12.31 12.79 11.38
CA VAL A 341 -12.00 13.32 12.72
C VAL A 341 -10.57 13.87 12.77
N GLU A 342 -10.37 15.03 13.40
CA GLU A 342 -9.05 15.55 13.76
C GLU A 342 -8.91 15.73 15.28
N LEU A 343 -7.79 15.26 15.85
CA LEU A 343 -7.41 15.44 17.25
C LEU A 343 -6.09 16.22 17.32
N ALA A 344 -6.13 17.43 17.88
CA ALA A 344 -5.00 18.35 17.94
C ALA A 344 -4.67 18.74 19.38
N LEU A 345 -3.39 18.64 19.76
CA LEU A 345 -2.87 18.98 21.10
C LEU A 345 -1.60 19.83 21.02
N LYS A 346 -1.49 20.85 21.88
CA LYS A 346 -0.31 21.71 22.01
C LYS A 346 -0.13 22.24 23.43
N ALA A 347 1.11 22.35 23.91
CA ALA A 347 1.43 23.14 25.09
C ALA A 347 1.86 24.58 24.75
N LYS A 348 1.53 25.53 25.63
CA LYS A 348 1.84 26.96 25.47
C LYS A 348 2.13 27.64 26.81
N LEU A 349 2.59 28.90 26.76
CA LEU A 349 2.75 29.78 27.92
C LEU A 349 1.56 30.74 28.07
N ARG A 350 1.03 30.86 29.29
CA ARG A 350 -0.11 31.74 29.61
C ARG A 350 0.25 33.20 29.39
N GLY A 351 -0.57 33.90 28.59
CA GLY A 351 -0.41 35.33 28.34
C GLY A 351 0.79 35.70 27.46
N VAL A 352 1.54 34.72 26.96
CA VAL A 352 2.67 34.90 26.05
C VAL A 352 2.35 34.29 24.68
N GLY A 353 1.88 33.04 24.63
CA GLY A 353 1.60 32.31 23.39
C GLY A 353 2.41 31.01 23.31
N ASP A 354 2.73 30.59 22.09
CA ASP A 354 3.45 29.34 21.83
C ASP A 354 4.82 29.28 22.50
N LEU A 355 5.27 28.06 22.79
CA LEU A 355 6.62 27.80 23.27
C LEU A 355 7.67 28.11 22.19
N ASP A 356 8.92 28.31 22.63
CA ASP A 356 10.04 28.38 21.68
C ASP A 356 10.13 27.04 20.93
N PRO A 357 10.27 27.02 19.59
CA PRO A 357 10.39 25.78 18.84
C PRO A 357 11.53 24.86 19.30
N SER A 358 12.55 25.40 19.98
CA SER A 358 13.64 24.60 20.57
C SER A 358 13.22 23.82 21.82
N ASP A 359 12.07 24.13 22.42
CA ASP A 359 11.47 23.43 23.55
C ASP A 359 10.40 22.41 23.10
N VAL A 360 10.26 22.18 21.79
CA VAL A 360 9.30 21.23 21.23
C VAL A 360 10.03 20.17 20.41
N THR A 361 9.71 18.91 20.66
CA THR A 361 10.18 17.78 19.86
C THR A 361 8.98 17.02 19.32
N TYR A 362 8.82 16.98 17.99
CA TYR A 362 7.88 16.08 17.33
C TYR A 362 8.53 14.71 17.14
N ASN A 363 7.88 13.67 17.63
CA ASN A 363 8.40 12.31 17.68
C ASN A 363 7.99 11.53 16.42
N ALA A 364 8.77 10.51 16.08
CA ALA A 364 8.50 9.66 14.91
C ALA A 364 7.23 8.81 15.04
N ASP A 365 6.61 8.74 16.22
CA ASP A 365 5.37 8.02 16.50
C ASP A 365 4.12 8.92 16.43
N GLY A 366 4.26 10.16 15.95
CA GLY A 366 3.15 11.10 15.82
C GLY A 366 2.86 11.92 17.09
N THR A 367 3.56 11.66 18.19
CA THR A 367 3.41 12.44 19.43
C THR A 367 4.32 13.66 19.46
N ALA A 368 4.08 14.60 20.37
CA ALA A 368 5.02 15.69 20.65
C ALA A 368 5.39 15.78 22.13
N THR A 369 6.63 16.15 22.39
CA THR A 369 7.16 16.45 23.73
C THR A 369 7.41 17.95 23.84
N PHE A 370 6.82 18.57 24.85
CA PHE A 370 6.94 19.99 25.16
C PHE A 370 7.70 20.15 26.48
N ARG A 371 8.78 20.92 26.45
CA ARG A 371 9.58 21.24 27.64
C ARG A 371 9.11 22.57 28.23
N VAL A 372 8.80 22.58 29.53
CA VAL A 372 8.30 23.76 30.24
C VAL A 372 8.91 23.84 31.64
N GLU A 373 8.98 25.03 32.23
CA GLU A 373 9.48 25.21 33.59
C GLU A 373 8.35 24.97 34.61
N ALA A 374 8.67 24.49 35.81
CA ALA A 374 7.76 24.36 36.94
C ALA A 374 7.41 25.70 37.61
N ASP A 375 7.34 26.79 36.83
CA ASP A 375 7.06 28.12 37.33
C ASP A 375 5.54 28.34 37.48
N PRO A 376 5.06 28.74 38.67
CA PRO A 376 3.65 29.06 38.87
C PRO A 376 3.31 30.47 38.36
N ALA A 377 2.32 30.60 37.49
CA ALA A 377 1.70 31.89 37.16
C ALA A 377 0.97 32.51 38.37
N SER A 378 0.39 31.68 39.23
CA SER A 378 -0.20 32.08 40.51
C SER A 378 -0.22 30.90 41.48
N ALA A 379 -0.70 31.11 42.72
CA ALA A 379 -0.71 30.09 43.77
C ALA A 379 -1.49 28.81 43.43
N ASP A 380 -2.29 28.85 42.38
CA ASP A 380 -3.23 27.81 41.92
C ASP A 380 -2.98 27.42 40.44
N ARG A 381 -1.94 27.94 39.78
CA ARG A 381 -1.75 27.78 38.32
C ARG A 381 -0.29 27.73 37.89
N MET A 382 0.04 26.80 37.01
CA MET A 382 1.29 26.77 36.25
C MET A 382 1.35 27.87 35.20
N GLU A 383 2.55 28.33 34.83
CA GLU A 383 2.77 29.26 33.73
C GLU A 383 2.41 28.67 32.37
N TRP A 384 2.58 27.36 32.21
CA TRP A 384 2.19 26.65 31.00
C TRP A 384 0.73 26.19 31.02
N ASN A 385 0.25 25.81 29.84
CA ASN A 385 -1.11 25.36 29.61
C ASN A 385 -1.26 24.55 28.31
N ILE A 386 -2.40 23.87 28.11
CA ILE A 386 -2.68 23.15 26.87
C ILE A 386 -3.81 23.80 26.08
N ASP A 387 -3.56 23.88 24.78
CA ASP A 387 -4.56 24.11 23.75
C ASP A 387 -4.90 22.80 23.06
N TRP A 388 -6.18 22.62 22.79
CA TRP A 388 -6.65 21.39 22.19
C TRP A 388 -7.91 21.60 21.33
N ALA A 389 -8.03 20.77 20.30
CA ALA A 389 -9.20 20.70 19.44
C ALA A 389 -9.46 19.25 19.06
N ALA A 390 -10.72 18.84 19.12
CA ALA A 390 -11.22 17.62 18.54
C ALA A 390 -12.36 18.01 17.61
N THR A 391 -12.09 17.90 16.32
CA THR A 391 -12.86 18.56 15.26
C THR A 391 -13.43 17.52 14.32
N VAL A 392 -14.71 17.68 13.99
CA VAL A 392 -15.36 16.95 12.89
C VAL A 392 -15.05 17.69 11.58
N THR A 393 -14.24 17.06 10.74
CA THR A 393 -13.87 17.57 9.40
C THR A 393 -15.04 17.42 8.43
N GLU A 394 -14.87 17.87 7.18
CA GLU A 394 -15.93 17.74 6.16
C GLU A 394 -16.37 16.30 5.89
N ALA A 395 -15.44 15.34 6.00
CA ALA A 395 -15.75 13.93 5.82
C ALA A 395 -16.70 13.36 6.89
N GLY A 396 -16.73 13.94 8.10
CA GLY A 396 -17.54 13.45 9.22
C GLY A 396 -18.85 14.22 9.44
N ASP A 397 -19.24 15.10 8.52
CA ASP A 397 -20.39 16.02 8.69
C ASP A 397 -21.73 15.33 9.00
N ASP A 398 -21.88 14.08 8.55
CA ASP A 398 -23.10 13.28 8.72
C ASP A 398 -23.00 12.26 9.88
N ASP A 399 -21.87 12.24 10.60
CA ASP A 399 -21.58 11.30 11.68
C ASP A 399 -21.65 11.92 13.08
N SER A 400 -21.62 11.07 14.10
CA SER A 400 -21.61 11.50 15.50
C SER A 400 -20.50 10.81 16.27
N PHE A 401 -19.56 11.60 16.76
CA PHE A 401 -18.43 11.12 17.54
C PHE A 401 -18.57 11.46 19.02
N VAL A 402 -17.92 10.65 19.85
CA VAL A 402 -17.69 10.98 21.27
C VAL A 402 -16.22 11.27 21.45
N PHE A 403 -15.90 12.49 21.86
CA PHE A 403 -14.55 12.89 22.19
C PHE A 403 -14.28 12.79 23.68
N LYS A 404 -13.05 12.42 24.06
CA LYS A 404 -12.57 12.51 25.44
C LYS A 404 -11.29 13.30 25.53
N PHE A 405 -11.19 14.10 26.59
CA PHE A 405 -9.97 14.80 26.98
C PHE A 405 -9.47 14.23 28.30
N LEU A 406 -8.30 13.61 28.27
CA LEU A 406 -7.71 12.88 29.38
C LEU A 406 -6.36 13.50 29.73
N ALA A 407 -6.02 13.54 31.01
CA ALA A 407 -4.71 13.97 31.46
C ALA A 407 -4.20 13.08 32.61
N ASP A 408 -2.93 12.74 32.56
CA ASP A 408 -2.17 12.21 33.68
C ASP A 408 -1.58 13.39 34.47
N VAL A 409 -1.90 13.46 35.76
CA VAL A 409 -1.78 14.68 36.59
C VAL A 409 -0.78 14.58 37.73
N ASP A 410 -0.18 13.41 37.94
CA ASP A 410 0.74 13.18 39.04
C ASP A 410 2.22 13.18 38.62
N GLY A 411 2.49 13.43 37.33
CA GLY A 411 3.84 13.50 36.76
C GLY A 411 4.50 12.13 36.57
N SER A 412 3.73 11.04 36.70
CA SER A 412 4.17 9.65 36.50
C SER A 412 3.73 9.08 35.15
N ALA A 413 4.22 9.66 34.06
CA ALA A 413 4.27 9.06 32.72
C ALA A 413 3.15 8.03 32.36
N ALA A 414 1.95 8.54 32.09
CA ALA A 414 0.82 7.82 31.48
C ALA A 414 0.29 6.62 32.28
N GLU A 415 0.34 6.66 33.61
CA GLU A 415 -0.17 5.58 34.46
C GLU A 415 -1.63 5.79 34.91
N ASP A 416 -2.02 7.02 35.29
CA ASP A 416 -3.32 7.31 35.92
C ASP A 416 -4.03 8.53 35.29
N PHE A 417 -4.75 8.30 34.18
CA PHE A 417 -5.53 9.35 33.51
C PHE A 417 -6.80 9.73 34.28
N ILE A 418 -7.05 11.03 34.43
CA ILE A 418 -8.36 11.59 34.80
C ILE A 418 -9.11 12.06 33.55
N ASP A 419 -10.44 11.86 33.55
CA ASP A 419 -11.32 12.33 32.48
C ASP A 419 -11.75 13.77 32.74
N LEU A 420 -11.28 14.67 31.87
CA LEU A 420 -11.53 16.10 31.90
C LEU A 420 -12.52 16.56 30.84
N THR A 421 -13.18 15.66 30.14
CA THR A 421 -14.11 15.98 29.04
C THR A 421 -15.20 16.96 29.48
N ALA A 422 -15.75 16.77 30.69
CA ALA A 422 -16.81 17.63 31.24
C ALA A 422 -16.37 19.08 31.48
N THR A 423 -15.06 19.32 31.48
CA THR A 423 -14.50 20.66 31.66
C THR A 423 -14.42 21.44 30.33
N GLY A 424 -14.69 20.79 29.20
CA GLY A 424 -14.44 21.29 27.86
C GLY A 424 -15.52 22.14 27.15
N SER A 425 -16.69 22.46 27.71
CA SER A 425 -17.79 23.09 26.94
C SER A 425 -17.60 24.63 26.69
N GLU A 426 -17.93 25.26 25.53
CA GLU A 426 -18.87 24.87 24.46
C GLU A 426 -18.78 25.70 23.13
N TYR A 427 -18.66 25.04 21.96
CA TYR A 427 -19.48 25.32 20.76
C TYR A 427 -20.21 24.03 20.39
N THR A 428 -21.52 23.93 20.71
CA THR A 428 -22.34 22.72 20.53
C THR A 428 -23.36 22.82 19.40
N SER A 429 -23.05 23.47 18.28
CA SER A 429 -23.97 23.31 17.15
C SER A 429 -23.85 21.96 16.46
N ASN A 430 -22.67 21.30 16.44
CA ASN A 430 -22.43 20.12 15.59
C ASN A 430 -21.62 18.96 16.22
N GLY A 431 -21.32 18.95 17.53
CA GLY A 431 -20.59 17.84 18.17
C GLY A 431 -19.07 18.00 18.28
N ASP A 432 -18.52 19.12 17.81
CA ASP A 432 -17.10 19.46 17.97
C ASP A 432 -16.74 19.73 19.44
N LEU A 433 -15.59 19.23 19.87
CA LEU A 433 -15.04 19.49 21.19
C LEU A 433 -13.79 20.36 21.00
N GLN A 434 -13.89 21.66 21.27
CA GLN A 434 -12.75 22.57 21.17
C GLN A 434 -12.60 23.40 22.43
N ASN A 435 -11.38 23.49 22.95
CA ASN A 435 -11.11 24.41 24.03
C ASN A 435 -9.65 24.86 24.06
N SER A 436 -9.49 26.16 24.31
CA SER A 436 -8.26 26.68 24.87
C SER A 436 -8.54 27.09 26.28
N TRP A 437 -7.96 26.34 27.21
CA TRP A 437 -7.97 26.78 28.59
C TRP A 437 -6.97 27.91 28.70
N ASN A 438 -7.26 28.92 29.51
CA ASN A 438 -6.30 29.95 29.93
C ASN A 438 -6.32 30.14 31.46
N TYR A 439 -7.30 29.53 32.15
CA TYR A 439 -7.66 29.88 33.53
C TYR A 439 -7.59 28.74 34.58
N GLY A 440 -7.16 27.53 34.22
CA GLY A 440 -6.82 26.49 35.18
C GLY A 440 -6.66 25.18 34.45
N PHE A 441 -5.47 24.58 34.47
CA PHE A 441 -5.28 23.29 33.80
C PHE A 441 -5.92 22.14 34.59
N PHE A 442 -6.14 22.36 35.89
CA PHE A 442 -6.88 21.49 36.79
C PHE A 442 -7.50 22.33 37.91
N PRO A 443 -8.54 21.85 38.60
CA PRO A 443 -8.80 22.28 39.97
C PRO A 443 -7.56 22.04 40.84
N ASP A 444 -7.25 22.93 41.79
CA ASP A 444 -6.16 22.71 42.78
C ASP A 444 -6.24 21.36 43.52
N THR A 445 -7.41 20.74 43.54
CA THR A 445 -7.62 19.42 44.15
C THR A 445 -7.05 18.27 43.33
N ASP A 446 -6.84 18.48 42.04
CA ASP A 446 -6.54 17.43 41.07
C ASP A 446 -5.10 17.56 40.53
N PHE A 447 -4.45 18.72 40.69
CA PHE A 447 -3.04 18.95 40.34
C PHE A 447 -2.32 19.80 41.39
N ASP A 448 -1.23 19.26 41.93
CA ASP A 448 -0.43 19.93 42.94
C ASP A 448 0.64 20.82 42.27
N THR A 449 0.34 22.12 42.17
CA THR A 449 1.27 23.12 41.63
C THR A 449 2.54 23.32 42.47
N THR A 450 2.61 22.74 43.68
CA THR A 450 3.78 22.87 44.58
C THR A 450 4.84 21.78 44.39
N ALA A 451 4.51 20.74 43.61
CA ALA A 451 5.40 19.63 43.25
C ALA A 451 5.18 19.23 41.78
N ALA A 452 5.30 20.22 40.88
CA ALA A 452 4.91 20.10 39.48
C ALA A 452 6.03 19.60 38.54
N GLU A 453 7.24 19.31 39.04
CA GLU A 453 8.30 18.70 38.23
C GLU A 453 7.93 17.25 37.89
N GLY A 454 8.01 16.86 36.62
CA GLY A 454 7.62 15.51 36.20
C GLY A 454 7.36 15.39 34.70
N LEU A 455 6.94 14.19 34.30
CA LEU A 455 6.50 13.91 32.93
C LEU A 455 5.00 13.67 32.93
N TYR A 456 4.26 14.60 32.33
CA TYR A 456 2.81 14.55 32.24
C TYR A 456 2.40 14.11 30.84
N THR A 457 1.28 13.40 30.74
CA THR A 457 0.71 12.99 29.45
C THR A 457 -0.68 13.57 29.32
N VAL A 458 -0.97 14.17 28.16
CA VAL A 458 -2.29 14.67 27.82
C VAL A 458 -2.74 13.97 26.54
N ARG A 459 -3.99 13.51 26.56
CA ARG A 459 -4.56 12.64 25.53
C ARG A 459 -5.92 13.15 25.06
N LEU A 460 -6.11 13.12 23.75
CA LEU A 460 -7.42 13.16 23.12
C LEU A 460 -7.76 11.80 22.55
N GLU A 461 -9.03 11.42 22.69
CA GLU A 461 -9.57 10.20 22.09
C GLU A 461 -10.84 10.53 21.32
N ALA A 462 -11.02 9.89 20.17
CA ALA A 462 -12.26 9.90 19.41
C ALA A 462 -12.87 8.51 19.35
N TYR A 463 -14.17 8.45 19.59
CA TYR A 463 -14.94 7.22 19.55
C TYR A 463 -16.09 7.33 18.56
N ASP A 464 -16.29 6.27 17.79
CA ASP A 464 -17.45 6.06 16.93
C ASP A 464 -18.17 4.78 17.38
N ASP A 465 -19.47 4.89 17.67
CA ASP A 465 -20.30 3.81 18.22
C ASP A 465 -19.67 3.04 19.41
N GLY A 466 -18.83 3.73 20.19
CA GLY A 466 -18.13 3.19 21.35
C GLY A 466 -16.81 2.47 21.03
N ALA A 467 -16.42 2.34 19.77
CA ALA A 467 -15.09 1.92 19.35
C ALA A 467 -14.13 3.12 19.34
N LEU A 468 -12.91 2.94 19.86
CA LEU A 468 -11.85 3.95 19.77
C LEU A 468 -11.32 3.97 18.33
N ILE A 469 -11.45 5.10 17.64
CA ILE A 469 -11.04 5.24 16.24
C ILE A 469 -9.77 6.07 16.06
N ALA A 470 -9.51 7.04 16.95
CA ALA A 470 -8.29 7.85 16.91
C ALA A 470 -7.82 8.26 18.30
N THR A 471 -6.53 8.51 18.43
CA THR A 471 -5.90 9.02 19.65
C THR A 471 -4.75 9.96 19.29
N GLN A 472 -4.61 11.05 20.04
CA GLN A 472 -3.43 11.91 19.99
C GLN A 472 -2.91 12.12 21.40
N ASP A 473 -1.60 11.93 21.58
CA ASP A 473 -0.90 12.15 22.84
C ASP A 473 0.13 13.27 22.70
N ILE A 474 0.28 14.05 23.77
CA ILE A 474 1.46 14.90 23.98
C ILE A 474 2.06 14.64 25.36
N TYR A 475 3.36 14.89 25.47
CA TYR A 475 4.11 14.79 26.70
C TYR A 475 4.56 16.19 27.15
N LEU A 476 4.44 16.49 28.43
CA LEU A 476 5.04 17.68 29.04
C LEU A 476 6.16 17.28 29.97
N GLU A 477 7.39 17.65 29.61
CA GLU A 477 8.55 17.58 30.50
C GLU A 477 8.61 18.88 31.31
N VAL A 478 8.18 18.81 32.57
CA VAL A 478 8.16 19.96 33.49
C VAL A 478 9.40 19.91 34.39
N LEU A 479 10.20 20.98 34.37
CA LEU A 479 11.53 21.05 34.96
C LEU A 479 11.68 21.93 36.19
#